data_AF-A0A7V0Z2W6-F1
#
_entry.id   AF-A0A7V0Z2W6-F1
#
_cell.length_a   1.000
_cell.length_b   1.000
_cell.length_c   1.000
_cell.angle_alpha   90.00
_cell.angle_beta   90.00
_cell.angle_gamma   90.00
#
_symmetry.space_group_name_H-M   'P 1'
#
loop_
_entity.id
_entity.type
_entity.pdbx_description
1 polymer ?
#
loop_
_entity_poly.entity_id
_entity_poly.type
_entity_poly.pdbx_seq_one_letter_code
_entity_poly.pdbx_strand_id
1 'polypeptide(L)'
;MNLFLMIFIPFILFFPSSSFSEVYKWVDEKGVIHFSDDPTSIPEKYRSKIEKIGLPYEEGRKEELTEKKKDNYKDQLGRGEEYWKSRVEEWKNKMKLAQDRLEELRQKYNELTEKYNESRSTGQRNILRQQRDQVKVEMDQAKAQLEEAKLMLEKKIPEEVELYKAKPEWIK
;
A
#
# COMPACT_ATOMS: atom_id res chain seq x y z
N MET A 1 -56.06 39.43 -37.86
CA MET A 1 -55.34 39.51 -36.58
C MET A 1 -55.50 38.18 -35.88
N ASN A 2 -54.39 37.57 -35.45
CA ASN A 2 -54.31 36.51 -34.43
C ASN A 2 -54.49 35.02 -34.83
N LEU A 3 -53.81 34.55 -35.89
CA LEU A 3 -53.53 33.11 -36.08
C LEU A 3 -52.09 32.70 -35.68
N PHE A 4 -51.36 33.59 -35.01
CA PHE A 4 -50.01 33.31 -34.46
C PHE A 4 -50.05 32.93 -32.97
N LEU A 5 -51.20 33.11 -32.31
CA LEU A 5 -51.35 32.99 -30.86
C LEU A 5 -51.72 31.57 -30.39
N MET A 6 -52.04 30.67 -31.32
CA MET A 6 -52.51 29.30 -31.00
C MET A 6 -51.42 28.22 -31.08
N ILE A 7 -50.14 28.62 -31.24
CA ILE A 7 -48.98 27.71 -31.20
C ILE A 7 -48.12 27.94 -29.95
N PHE A 8 -48.35 29.03 -29.21
CA PHE A 8 -47.55 29.37 -28.02
C PHE A 8 -48.06 28.75 -26.70
N ILE A 9 -49.29 28.25 -26.65
CA ILE A 9 -49.93 27.74 -25.42
C ILE A 9 -49.41 26.36 -24.96
N PRO A 10 -49.04 25.38 -25.81
CA PRO A 10 -48.53 24.11 -25.30
C PRO A 10 -47.06 24.17 -24.81
N PHE A 11 -46.36 25.29 -25.00
CA PHE A 11 -44.95 25.42 -24.59
C PHE A 11 -44.78 25.81 -23.10
N ILE A 12 -45.84 26.32 -22.45
CA ILE A 12 -45.76 26.81 -21.05
C ILE A 12 -45.97 25.68 -20.02
N LEU A 13 -46.48 24.51 -20.41
CA LEU A 13 -46.79 23.41 -19.48
C LEU A 13 -45.62 22.44 -19.21
N PHE A 14 -44.44 22.70 -19.78
CA PHE A 14 -43.23 21.87 -19.60
C PHE A 14 -42.14 22.55 -18.76
N PHE A 15 -42.49 23.47 -17.85
CA PHE A 15 -41.52 23.92 -16.85
C PHE A 15 -41.39 22.85 -15.76
N PRO A 16 -40.21 22.20 -15.60
CA PRO A 16 -39.97 21.35 -14.45
C PRO A 16 -40.01 22.24 -13.20
N SER A 17 -41.01 22.06 -12.36
CA SER A 17 -40.99 22.60 -11.00
C SER A 17 -39.89 21.85 -10.24
N SER A 18 -38.75 22.50 -10.04
CA SER A 18 -37.71 21.99 -9.15
C SER A 18 -38.29 21.84 -7.75
N SER A 19 -38.67 20.62 -7.39
CA SER A 19 -39.02 20.27 -6.02
C SER A 19 -37.72 20.24 -5.21
N PHE A 20 -37.49 21.28 -4.41
CA PHE A 20 -36.45 21.26 -3.39
C PHE A 20 -36.93 20.37 -2.24
N SER A 21 -36.42 19.16 -2.17
CA SER A 21 -36.50 18.32 -0.97
C SER A 21 -35.13 18.39 -0.30
N GLU A 22 -35.07 19.04 0.87
CA GLU A 22 -33.87 19.06 1.70
C GLU A 22 -33.93 17.86 2.66
N VAL A 23 -33.04 16.89 2.47
CA VAL A 23 -32.87 15.77 3.40
C VAL A 23 -31.75 16.13 4.38
N TYR A 24 -32.05 16.10 5.68
CA TYR A 24 -31.10 16.37 6.75
C TYR A 24 -30.54 15.08 7.31
N LYS A 25 -29.22 15.01 7.45
CA LYS A 25 -28.50 13.90 8.05
C LYS A 25 -27.82 14.35 9.34
N TRP A 26 -27.98 13.59 10.42
CA TRP A 26 -27.20 13.79 11.65
C TRP A 26 -26.83 12.45 12.30
N VAL A 27 -25.80 12.48 13.15
CA VAL A 27 -25.31 11.33 13.92
C VAL A 27 -25.59 11.59 15.39
N ASP A 28 -26.23 10.64 16.06
CA ASP A 28 -26.50 10.74 17.49
C ASP A 28 -25.28 10.40 18.37
N GLU A 29 -25.38 10.60 19.68
CA GLU A 29 -24.33 10.27 20.65
C GLU A 29 -23.91 8.78 20.66
N LYS A 30 -24.71 7.89 20.06
CA LYS A 30 -24.43 6.45 19.94
C LYS A 30 -23.84 6.07 18.57
N GLY A 31 -23.61 7.04 17.69
CA GLY A 31 -23.06 6.81 16.36
C GLY A 31 -24.08 6.33 15.32
N VAL A 32 -25.39 6.39 15.62
CA VAL A 32 -26.44 5.99 14.66
C VAL A 32 -26.76 7.17 13.75
N ILE A 33 -26.80 6.90 12.45
CA ILE A 33 -27.11 7.89 11.41
C ILE A 33 -28.63 7.98 11.24
N HIS A 34 -29.17 9.19 11.37
CA HIS A 34 -30.59 9.49 11.16
C HIS A 34 -30.76 10.40 9.93
N PHE A 35 -31.88 10.22 9.23
CA PHE A 35 -32.31 11.04 8.11
C PHE A 35 -33.70 11.62 8.41
N SER A 36 -33.90 12.90 8.13
CA SER A 36 -35.23 13.53 8.22
C SER A 36 -35.40 14.58 7.13
N ASP A 37 -36.60 14.63 6.58
CA ASP A 37 -37.02 15.66 5.62
C ASP A 37 -37.68 16.86 6.32
N ASP A 38 -37.86 16.78 7.65
CA ASP A 38 -38.42 17.84 8.48
C ASP A 38 -37.36 18.35 9.48
N PRO A 39 -36.93 19.63 9.38
CA PRO A 39 -35.92 20.18 10.29
C PRO A 39 -36.44 20.34 11.73
N THR A 40 -37.76 20.35 11.95
CA THR A 40 -38.34 20.47 13.29
C THR A 40 -38.20 19.18 14.09
N SER A 41 -38.13 18.02 13.42
CA SER A 41 -37.94 16.72 14.06
C SER A 41 -36.52 16.50 14.59
N ILE A 42 -35.58 17.37 14.25
CA ILE A 42 -34.18 17.29 14.66
C ILE A 42 -34.04 17.91 16.06
N PRO A 43 -33.55 17.15 17.07
CA PRO A 43 -33.32 17.69 18.40
C PRO A 43 -32.33 18.86 18.35
N GLU A 44 -32.59 19.90 19.12
CA GLU A 44 -31.88 21.18 19.06
C GLU A 44 -30.35 21.04 19.20
N LYS A 45 -29.91 20.04 19.98
CA LYS A 45 -28.49 19.68 20.17
C LYS A 45 -27.76 19.28 18.88
N TYR A 46 -28.47 18.79 17.87
CA TYR A 46 -27.90 18.33 16.60
C TYR A 46 -28.08 19.33 15.46
N ARG A 47 -28.86 20.41 15.67
CA ARG A 47 -29.16 21.40 14.63
C ARG A 47 -27.93 22.17 14.14
N SER A 48 -26.92 22.33 14.99
CA SER A 48 -25.65 22.99 14.66
C SER A 48 -24.68 22.11 13.86
N LYS A 49 -24.94 20.80 13.71
CA LYS A 49 -24.10 19.84 12.98
C LYS A 49 -24.77 19.25 11.73
N ILE A 50 -25.81 19.90 11.22
CA ILE A 50 -26.54 19.45 10.04
C ILE A 50 -25.74 19.78 8.78
N GLU A 51 -25.38 18.74 8.00
CA GLU A 51 -24.97 18.92 6.60
C GLU A 51 -26.23 18.96 5.72
N LYS A 52 -26.49 20.11 5.09
CA LYS A 52 -27.57 20.24 4.10
C LYS A 52 -27.13 19.58 2.79
N ILE A 53 -27.78 18.48 2.41
CA ILE A 53 -27.49 17.79 1.15
C ILE A 53 -28.30 18.47 0.04
N GLY A 54 -27.68 19.46 -0.61
CA GLY A 54 -28.30 20.22 -1.71
C GLY A 54 -27.28 20.87 -2.65
N LEU A 55 -26.69 20.07 -3.55
CA LEU A 55 -25.92 20.42 -4.78
C LEU A 55 -24.53 21.10 -4.63
N PRO A 56 -23.67 21.02 -5.66
CA PRO A 56 -22.86 19.88 -6.15
C PRO A 56 -21.47 19.83 -5.46
N TYR A 57 -20.93 18.62 -5.32
CA TYR A 57 -19.67 18.34 -4.61
C TYR A 57 -18.45 18.88 -5.35
N GLU A 58 -17.86 19.97 -4.85
CA GLU A 58 -16.45 20.30 -5.05
C GLU A 58 -15.68 20.11 -3.74
N GLU A 59 -14.48 19.55 -3.88
CA GLU A 59 -13.62 19.01 -2.84
C GLU A 59 -13.24 20.02 -1.76
N GLY A 60 -13.35 19.57 -0.51
CA GLY A 60 -12.97 20.35 0.66
C GLY A 60 -12.84 19.50 1.90
N ARG A 61 -11.78 18.67 1.94
CA ARG A 61 -11.06 18.20 3.14
C ARG A 61 -11.90 18.04 4.43
N LYS A 62 -12.25 16.80 4.74
CA LYS A 62 -12.30 16.33 6.14
C LYS A 62 -11.39 15.13 6.27
N GLU A 63 -10.29 15.36 6.98
CA GLU A 63 -9.68 14.31 7.79
C GLU A 63 -10.79 13.69 8.63
N GLU A 64 -11.14 12.45 8.38
CA GLU A 64 -11.86 11.63 9.35
C GLU A 64 -11.55 10.16 9.09
N LEU A 65 -10.74 9.62 9.99
CA LEU A 65 -10.99 8.33 10.63
C LEU A 65 -11.29 7.19 9.65
N THR A 66 -10.25 6.62 9.05
CA THR A 66 -10.27 5.17 8.87
C THR A 66 -10.09 4.55 10.26
N GLU A 67 -11.20 4.51 10.99
CA GLU A 67 -11.43 3.52 12.01
C GLU A 67 -10.90 2.19 11.45
N LYS A 68 -9.95 1.62 12.18
CA LYS A 68 -9.57 0.21 12.07
C LYS A 68 -10.82 -0.64 12.36
N LYS A 69 -11.78 -0.70 11.42
CA LYS A 69 -12.47 -1.96 11.18
C LYS A 69 -11.34 -2.91 10.87
N LYS A 70 -11.15 -3.92 11.73
CA LYS A 70 -10.33 -5.09 11.41
C LYS A 70 -10.95 -5.69 10.15
N ASP A 71 -10.51 -5.18 9.01
CA ASP A 71 -10.96 -5.58 7.71
C ASP A 71 -10.45 -7.00 7.56
N ASN A 72 -11.34 -7.99 7.65
CA ASN A 72 -11.02 -9.41 7.41
C ASN A 72 -10.82 -9.67 5.91
N TYR A 73 -10.30 -8.66 5.20
CA TYR A 73 -9.95 -8.74 3.82
C TYR A 73 -8.77 -9.71 3.68
N LYS A 74 -8.93 -10.63 2.75
CA LYS A 74 -7.95 -11.64 2.39
C LYS A 74 -7.79 -11.58 0.88
N ASP A 75 -6.61 -11.95 0.40
CA ASP A 75 -6.35 -12.07 -1.02
C ASP A 75 -7.17 -13.22 -1.65
N GLN A 76 -7.04 -13.43 -2.96
CA GLN A 76 -7.75 -14.49 -3.67
C GLN A 76 -7.44 -15.92 -3.17
N LEU A 77 -6.34 -16.10 -2.43
CA LEU A 77 -5.93 -17.36 -1.83
C LEU A 77 -6.29 -17.45 -0.33
N GLY A 78 -7.02 -16.48 0.20
CA GLY A 78 -7.41 -16.45 1.61
C GLY A 78 -6.28 -16.03 2.57
N ARG A 79 -5.18 -15.47 2.04
CA ARG A 79 -4.03 -14.99 2.82
C ARG A 79 -4.27 -13.54 3.23
N GLY A 80 -4.01 -13.24 4.50
CA GLY A 80 -4.14 -11.90 5.06
C GLY A 80 -2.82 -11.13 5.10
N GLU A 81 -2.88 -9.94 5.67
CA GLU A 81 -1.74 -9.04 5.90
C GLU A 81 -0.53 -9.73 6.53
N GLU A 82 -0.76 -10.56 7.56
CA GLU A 82 0.29 -11.25 8.31
C GLU A 82 1.17 -12.12 7.40
N TYR A 83 0.56 -12.82 6.45
CA TYR A 83 1.29 -13.67 5.50
C TYR A 83 2.22 -12.82 4.62
N TRP A 84 1.69 -11.74 4.06
CA TRP A 84 2.44 -10.89 3.15
C TRP A 84 3.56 -10.14 3.86
N LYS A 85 3.30 -9.65 5.09
CA LYS A 85 4.32 -9.04 5.95
C LYS A 85 5.42 -10.01 6.32
N SER A 86 5.04 -11.20 6.80
CA SER A 86 6.00 -12.27 7.13
C SER A 86 6.85 -12.64 5.93
N ARG A 87 6.24 -12.74 4.73
CA ARG A 87 6.95 -13.04 3.49
C ARG A 87 7.97 -11.97 3.13
N VAL A 88 7.59 -10.70 3.20
CA VAL A 88 8.50 -9.58 2.94
C VAL A 88 9.62 -9.54 3.98
N GLU A 89 9.30 -9.74 5.25
CA GLU A 89 10.28 -9.78 6.34
C GLU A 89 11.28 -10.93 6.17
N GLU A 90 10.82 -12.12 5.78
CA GLU A 90 11.68 -13.26 5.48
C GLU A 90 12.72 -12.91 4.39
N TRP A 91 12.28 -12.29 3.30
CA TRP A 91 13.17 -11.89 2.21
C TRP A 91 14.07 -10.70 2.57
N LYS A 92 13.58 -9.73 3.36
CA LYS A 92 14.41 -8.66 3.93
C LYS A 92 15.52 -9.25 4.81
N ASN A 93 15.19 -10.24 5.63
CA ASN A 93 16.17 -10.95 6.48
C ASN A 93 17.17 -11.75 5.64
N LYS A 94 16.73 -12.45 4.61
CA LYS A 94 17.62 -13.15 3.66
C LYS A 94 18.56 -12.18 2.94
N MET A 95 18.06 -11.03 2.49
CA MET A 95 18.86 -9.99 1.87
C MET A 95 19.93 -9.48 2.82
N LYS A 96 19.55 -9.14 4.07
CA LYS A 96 20.48 -8.68 5.09
C LYS A 96 21.55 -9.73 5.40
N LEU A 97 21.15 -10.98 5.62
CA LEU A 97 22.07 -12.08 5.91
C LEU A 97 23.06 -12.31 4.75
N ALA A 98 22.60 -12.20 3.50
CA ALA A 98 23.48 -12.26 2.33
C ALA A 98 24.45 -11.07 2.25
N GLN A 99 24.02 -9.86 2.63
CA GLN A 99 24.90 -8.68 2.74
C GLN A 99 25.99 -8.88 3.79
N ASP A 100 25.60 -9.26 5.00
CA ASP A 100 26.50 -9.49 6.13
C ASP A 100 27.51 -10.59 5.78
N ARG A 101 27.05 -11.69 5.17
CA ARG A 101 27.93 -12.79 4.74
C ARG A 101 28.93 -12.33 3.68
N LEU A 102 28.50 -11.50 2.75
CA LEU A 102 29.36 -10.96 1.70
C LEU A 102 30.44 -10.04 2.28
N GLU A 103 30.12 -9.26 3.30
CA GLU A 103 31.09 -8.44 4.03
C GLU A 103 32.10 -9.29 4.80
N GLU A 104 31.64 -10.29 5.54
CA GLU A 104 32.50 -11.25 6.25
C GLU A 104 33.50 -11.93 5.29
N LEU A 105 33.00 -12.40 4.14
CA LEU A 105 33.83 -13.05 3.14
C LEU A 105 34.84 -12.08 2.51
N ARG A 106 34.50 -10.81 2.33
CA ARG A 106 35.44 -9.78 1.88
C ARG A 106 36.56 -9.56 2.89
N GLN A 107 36.24 -9.49 4.18
CA GLN A 107 37.25 -9.36 5.24
C GLN A 107 38.20 -10.57 5.24
N LYS A 108 37.64 -11.79 5.22
CA LYS A 108 38.42 -13.03 5.13
C LYS A 108 39.31 -13.08 3.88
N TYR A 109 38.80 -12.64 2.73
CA TYR A 109 39.59 -12.56 1.50
C TYR A 109 40.78 -11.60 1.63
N ASN A 110 40.56 -10.44 2.25
CA ASN A 110 41.61 -9.45 2.50
C ASN A 110 42.68 -9.99 3.45
N GLU A 111 42.28 -10.62 4.56
CA GLU A 111 43.22 -11.26 5.49
C GLU A 111 44.07 -12.35 4.82
N LEU A 112 43.45 -13.20 4.00
CA LEU A 112 44.19 -14.22 3.25
C LEU A 112 45.15 -13.59 2.22
N THR A 113 44.79 -12.43 1.67
CA THR A 113 45.65 -11.69 0.75
C THR A 113 46.85 -11.10 1.47
N GLU A 114 46.67 -10.55 2.67
CA GLU A 114 47.76 -10.07 3.52
C GLU A 114 48.71 -11.21 3.89
N LYS A 115 48.19 -12.32 4.42
CA LYS A 115 48.98 -13.53 4.73
C LYS A 115 49.73 -14.08 3.51
N TYR A 116 49.11 -14.02 2.33
CA TYR A 116 49.76 -14.44 1.09
C TYR A 116 50.96 -13.54 0.75
N ASN A 117 50.81 -12.23 0.91
CA ASN A 117 51.86 -11.25 0.62
C ASN A 117 53.02 -11.35 1.63
N GLU A 118 52.74 -11.63 2.89
CA GLU A 118 53.75 -11.80 3.95
C GLU A 118 54.51 -13.13 3.86
N SER A 119 53.87 -14.17 3.32
CA SER A 119 54.46 -15.50 3.28
C SER A 119 55.69 -15.54 2.37
N ARG A 120 56.79 -16.10 2.87
CA ARG A 120 58.02 -16.36 2.09
C ARG A 120 58.09 -17.77 1.50
N SER A 121 57.16 -18.65 1.89
CA SER A 121 57.15 -20.06 1.47
C SER A 121 56.23 -20.29 0.28
N THR A 122 56.76 -20.88 -0.79
CA THR A 122 55.99 -21.23 -1.99
C THR A 122 54.84 -22.19 -1.68
N GLY A 123 55.06 -23.17 -0.79
CA GLY A 123 54.01 -24.13 -0.40
C GLY A 123 52.86 -23.45 0.35
N GLN A 124 53.17 -22.55 1.29
CA GLN A 124 52.15 -21.79 2.02
C GLN A 124 51.38 -20.84 1.10
N ARG A 125 52.06 -20.15 0.17
CA ARG A 125 51.40 -19.31 -0.84
C ARG A 125 50.41 -20.08 -1.71
N ASN A 126 50.74 -21.32 -2.11
CA ASN A 126 49.83 -22.16 -2.88
C ASN A 126 48.56 -22.50 -2.09
N ILE A 127 48.68 -22.85 -0.81
CA ILE A 127 47.53 -23.11 0.07
C ILE A 127 46.67 -21.84 0.23
N LEU A 128 47.30 -20.71 0.52
CA LEU A 128 46.60 -19.42 0.69
C LEU A 128 45.89 -18.98 -0.58
N ARG A 129 46.48 -19.21 -1.76
CA ARG A 129 45.82 -18.99 -3.05
C ARG A 129 44.56 -19.84 -3.19
N GLN A 130 44.65 -21.14 -2.91
CA GLN A 130 43.48 -22.03 -2.98
C GLN A 130 42.37 -21.59 -2.02
N GLN A 131 42.71 -21.19 -0.80
CA GLN A 131 41.75 -20.66 0.17
C GLN A 131 41.09 -19.36 -0.31
N ARG A 132 41.85 -18.45 -0.93
CA ARG A 132 41.31 -17.23 -1.53
C ARG A 132 40.36 -17.52 -2.68
N ASP A 133 40.72 -18.46 -3.55
CA ASP A 133 39.89 -18.88 -4.67
C ASP A 133 38.57 -19.49 -4.16
N GLN A 134 38.61 -20.28 -3.09
CA GLN A 134 37.42 -20.80 -2.44
C GLN A 134 36.52 -19.68 -1.86
N VAL A 135 37.12 -18.72 -1.13
CA VAL A 135 36.37 -17.58 -0.59
C VAL A 135 35.75 -16.74 -1.70
N LYS A 136 36.43 -16.58 -2.84
CA LYS A 136 35.88 -15.89 -4.00
C LYS A 136 34.63 -16.58 -4.56
N VAL A 137 34.64 -17.92 -4.65
CA VAL A 137 33.45 -18.69 -5.05
C VAL A 137 32.31 -18.49 -4.06
N GLU A 138 32.58 -18.53 -2.76
CA GLU A 138 31.56 -18.25 -1.73
C GLU A 138 31.00 -16.82 -1.84
N MET A 139 31.85 -15.83 -2.16
CA MET A 139 31.40 -14.45 -2.38
C MET A 139 30.45 -14.35 -3.57
N ASP A 140 30.74 -15.06 -4.67
CA ASP A 140 29.89 -15.04 -5.85
C ASP A 140 28.53 -15.74 -5.59
N GLN A 141 28.52 -16.78 -4.76
CA GLN A 141 27.27 -17.39 -4.27
C GLN A 141 26.46 -16.43 -3.39
N ALA A 142 27.11 -15.74 -2.45
CA ALA A 142 26.44 -14.76 -1.59
C ALA A 142 25.87 -13.58 -2.40
N LYS A 143 26.58 -13.13 -3.44
CA LYS A 143 26.05 -12.14 -4.40
C LYS A 143 24.82 -12.65 -5.13
N ALA A 144 24.82 -13.89 -5.60
CA ALA A 144 23.66 -14.46 -6.29
C ALA A 144 22.43 -14.50 -5.36
N GLN A 145 22.62 -14.89 -4.09
CA GLN A 145 21.55 -14.88 -3.08
C GLN A 145 21.05 -13.46 -2.78
N LEU A 146 21.95 -12.47 -2.72
CA LEU A 146 21.60 -11.07 -2.57
C LEU A 146 20.70 -10.58 -3.72
N GLU A 147 21.12 -10.84 -4.95
CA GLU A 147 20.37 -10.43 -6.14
C GLU A 147 19.02 -11.16 -6.24
N GLU A 148 18.96 -12.44 -5.87
CA GLU A 148 17.70 -13.17 -5.77
C GLU A 148 16.76 -12.52 -4.75
N ALA A 149 17.26 -12.20 -3.55
CA ALA A 149 16.45 -11.58 -2.52
C ALA A 149 15.93 -10.19 -2.94
N LYS A 150 16.76 -9.38 -3.61
CA LYS A 150 16.34 -8.11 -4.20
C LYS A 150 15.26 -8.31 -5.26
N LEU A 151 15.46 -9.23 -6.19
CA LEU A 151 14.50 -9.54 -7.25
C LEU A 151 13.15 -9.98 -6.66
N MET A 152 13.18 -10.79 -5.59
CA MET A 152 11.97 -11.19 -4.89
C MET A 152 11.22 -9.99 -4.29
N LEU A 153 11.94 -9.10 -3.59
CA LEU A 153 11.36 -7.94 -2.91
C LEU A 153 10.86 -6.86 -3.87
N GLU A 154 11.62 -6.54 -4.91
CA GLU A 154 11.35 -5.41 -5.81
C GLU A 154 10.40 -5.77 -6.95
N LYS A 155 10.37 -7.04 -7.34
CA LYS A 155 9.63 -7.48 -8.53
C LYS A 155 8.59 -8.55 -8.24
N LYS A 156 9.02 -9.73 -7.77
CA LYS A 156 8.10 -10.88 -7.68
C LYS A 156 7.01 -10.71 -6.63
N ILE A 157 7.32 -10.22 -5.43
CA ILE A 157 6.31 -10.01 -4.38
C ILE A 157 5.28 -8.96 -4.83
N PRO A 158 5.66 -7.79 -5.38
CA PRO A 158 4.71 -6.86 -5.97
C PRO A 158 3.83 -7.47 -7.08
N GLU A 159 4.44 -8.20 -8.02
CA GLU A 159 3.70 -8.89 -9.10
C GLU A 159 2.69 -9.91 -8.52
N GLU A 160 3.07 -10.67 -7.49
CA GLU A 160 2.18 -11.61 -6.81
C GLU A 160 1.05 -10.88 -6.06
N VAL A 161 1.32 -9.73 -5.44
CA VAL A 161 0.30 -8.92 -4.78
C VAL A 161 -0.76 -8.46 -5.78
N GLU A 162 -0.35 -7.98 -6.94
CA GLU A 162 -1.29 -7.60 -8.02
C GLU A 162 -2.06 -8.81 -8.54
N LEU A 163 -1.36 -9.92 -8.81
CA LEU A 163 -1.94 -11.15 -9.35
C LEU A 163 -3.03 -11.71 -8.43
N TYR A 164 -2.77 -11.77 -7.12
CA TYR A 164 -3.69 -12.32 -6.14
C TYR A 164 -4.63 -11.28 -5.53
N LYS A 165 -4.61 -10.05 -6.06
CA LYS A 165 -5.39 -8.90 -5.56
C LYS A 165 -5.17 -8.64 -4.07
N ALA A 166 -3.98 -8.87 -3.55
CA ALA A 166 -3.65 -8.49 -2.19
C ALA A 166 -3.53 -6.96 -2.07
N LYS A 167 -3.64 -6.41 -0.85
CA LYS A 167 -3.45 -4.96 -0.66
C LYS A 167 -1.97 -4.60 -0.81
N PRO A 168 -1.59 -3.63 -1.67
CA PRO A 168 -0.20 -3.19 -1.81
C PRO A 168 0.42 -2.65 -0.52
N GLU A 169 -0.41 -2.20 0.43
CA GLU A 169 0.03 -1.72 1.74
C GLU A 169 0.64 -2.82 2.61
N TRP A 170 0.34 -4.09 2.34
CA TRP A 170 0.84 -5.22 3.14
C TRP A 170 2.30 -5.55 2.86
N ILE A 171 2.88 -5.04 1.77
CA ILE A 171 4.26 -5.33 1.35
C ILE A 171 5.22 -4.14 1.44
N LYS A 172 4.77 -2.99 1.95
CA LYS A 172 5.61 -1.83 2.24
C LYS A 172 6.49 -2.12 3.47
#